data_AF-A0A3B9YUQ2-F1
#
_entry.id   AF-A0A3B9YUQ2-F1
#
_cell.length_a   1.000
_cell.length_b   1.000
_cell.length_c   1.000
_cell.angle_alpha   90.00
_cell.angle_beta   90.00
_cell.angle_gamma   90.00
#
_symmetry.space_group_name_H-M   'P 1'
#
loop_
_entity.id
_entity.type
_entity.pdbx_description
1 polymer ?
#
loop_
_entity_poly.entity_id
_entity_poly.type
_entity_poly.pdbx_seq_one_letter_code
_entity_poly.pdbx_strand_id
1 'polypeptide(L)'
;MPPRRQKGLSEAPATFEHAAAAEAFIATQLPMFAPHRPERPEKSEGGRALTIKSDLTPKGDQPAAIAELVEGLVQRNERDQVLLGVTGSGKTFTMAQVIQATQRPALILAPNKTLAAQLYQEFKSFFPDNAVEYFVSYYDY
;
A
#
# COMPACT_ATOMS: atom_id res chain seq x y z
N MET A 1 29.92 -36.37 16.33
CA MET A 1 29.49 -35.52 15.21
C MET A 1 27.96 -35.40 15.27
N PRO A 2 27.36 -34.20 15.18
CA PRO A 2 25.91 -34.04 15.23
C PRO A 2 25.26 -34.49 13.90
N PRO A 3 23.97 -34.86 13.88
CA PRO A 3 23.26 -35.17 12.64
C PRO A 3 23.06 -33.90 11.79
N ARG A 4 23.22 -34.05 10.46
CA ARG A 4 23.02 -32.99 9.46
C ARG A 4 21.54 -32.57 9.37
N ARG A 5 21.29 -31.26 9.31
CA ARG A 5 19.97 -30.61 9.06
C ARG A 5 19.30 -31.15 7.78
N GLN A 6 17.97 -31.29 7.85
CA GLN A 6 17.06 -31.58 6.73
C GLN A 6 17.25 -30.59 5.57
N LYS A 7 17.25 -31.14 4.35
CA LYS A 7 17.16 -30.39 3.09
C LYS A 7 15.68 -30.04 2.88
N GLY A 8 15.42 -28.78 2.56
CA GLY A 8 14.09 -28.16 2.52
C GLY A 8 13.10 -28.80 1.54
N LEU A 9 11.85 -28.35 1.64
CA LEU A 9 10.79 -28.66 0.69
C LEU A 9 11.20 -28.19 -0.70
N SER A 10 11.60 -29.13 -1.55
CA SER A 10 11.54 -28.99 -3.00
C SER A 10 10.16 -29.46 -3.45
N GLU A 11 9.39 -28.56 -4.05
CA GLU A 11 8.18 -28.90 -4.80
C GLU A 11 8.52 -29.91 -5.91
N ALA A 12 7.73 -30.97 -6.00
CA ALA A 12 7.58 -31.77 -7.21
C ALA A 12 6.09 -31.77 -7.57
N PRO A 13 5.72 -31.62 -8.85
CA PRO A 13 4.32 -31.72 -9.25
C PRO A 13 3.92 -33.20 -9.18
N ALA A 14 3.01 -33.55 -8.28
CA ALA A 14 2.39 -34.86 -8.30
C ALA A 14 1.28 -34.86 -9.37
N THR A 15 1.41 -35.71 -10.37
CA THR A 15 0.31 -36.03 -11.30
C THR A 15 -0.75 -36.83 -10.53
N PHE A 16 -1.95 -36.27 -10.41
CA PHE A 16 -3.10 -36.94 -9.81
C PHE A 16 -3.76 -37.88 -10.83
N GLU A 17 -3.86 -39.17 -10.50
CA GLU A 17 -4.76 -40.10 -11.20
C GLU A 17 -6.19 -39.91 -10.69
N HIS A 18 -7.12 -39.58 -11.59
CA HIS A 18 -8.55 -39.45 -11.27
C HIS A 18 -9.20 -40.84 -11.16
N ALA A 19 -9.53 -41.26 -9.94
CA ALA A 19 -10.51 -42.32 -9.71
C ALA A 19 -11.92 -41.70 -9.66
N ALA A 20 -12.61 -41.64 -10.80
CA ALA A 20 -13.90 -40.98 -11.01
C ALA A 20 -15.09 -41.49 -10.17
N ALA A 21 -14.91 -42.50 -9.33
CA ALA A 21 -16.00 -43.12 -8.55
C ALA A 21 -16.18 -42.53 -7.14
N ALA A 22 -15.24 -41.73 -6.63
CA ALA A 22 -15.29 -41.18 -5.27
C ALA A 22 -15.91 -39.77 -5.16
N GLU A 23 -16.19 -39.10 -6.28
CA GLU A 23 -16.60 -37.69 -6.30
C GLU A 23 -18.03 -37.44 -5.79
N ALA A 24 -18.93 -38.41 -5.97
CA ALA A 24 -20.36 -38.20 -5.65
C ALA A 24 -20.67 -38.15 -4.14
N PHE A 25 -19.81 -38.71 -3.28
CA PHE A 25 -20.08 -38.80 -1.84
C PHE A 25 -19.45 -37.65 -1.02
N ILE A 26 -18.37 -37.04 -1.52
CA ILE A 26 -17.59 -36.04 -0.75
C ILE A 26 -18.08 -34.60 -1.04
N ALA A 27 -18.70 -34.37 -2.20
CA ALA A 27 -19.10 -33.02 -2.63
C ALA A 27 -20.22 -32.37 -1.79
N THR A 28 -20.96 -33.14 -0.98
CA THR A 28 -22.14 -32.64 -0.24
C THR A 28 -21.85 -32.19 1.21
N GLN A 29 -20.64 -32.39 1.74
CA GLN A 29 -20.39 -32.24 3.19
C GLN A 29 -19.13 -31.46 3.60
N LEU A 30 -18.36 -30.89 2.67
CA LEU A 30 -17.29 -29.98 3.06
C LEU A 30 -17.83 -28.54 3.10
N PRO A 31 -17.85 -27.86 4.27
CA PRO A 31 -18.25 -26.48 4.33
C PRO A 31 -17.31 -25.65 3.46
N MET A 32 -17.88 -24.85 2.55
CA MET A 32 -17.11 -23.88 1.75
C MET A 32 -16.30 -23.02 2.72
N PHE A 33 -14.98 -22.99 2.55
CA PHE A 33 -14.10 -22.10 3.30
C PHE A 33 -14.55 -20.65 3.06
N ALA A 34 -15.18 -20.06 4.08
CA ALA A 34 -15.51 -18.64 4.11
C ALA A 34 -14.48 -17.95 5.02
N PRO A 35 -13.53 -17.16 4.46
CA PRO A 35 -12.57 -16.46 5.30
C PRO A 35 -13.32 -15.54 6.26
N HIS A 36 -13.03 -15.67 7.56
CA HIS A 36 -13.61 -14.84 8.59
C HIS A 36 -13.32 -13.37 8.29
N ARG A 37 -14.35 -12.62 7.89
CA ARG A 37 -14.28 -11.18 7.67
C ARG A 37 -14.84 -10.48 8.91
N PRO A 38 -13.99 -10.09 9.89
CA PRO A 38 -14.49 -9.37 11.06
C PRO A 38 -15.19 -8.10 10.60
N GLU A 39 -16.21 -7.68 11.35
CA GLU A 39 -16.81 -6.36 11.15
C GLU A 39 -15.71 -5.31 11.30
N ARG A 40 -15.55 -4.50 10.25
CA ARG A 40 -14.55 -3.45 10.25
C ARG A 40 -15.02 -2.43 11.29
N PRO A 41 -14.22 -2.10 12.31
CA PRO A 41 -14.61 -1.05 13.25
C PRO A 41 -14.92 0.24 12.47
N GLU A 42 -15.81 1.07 13.01
CA GLU A 42 -16.01 2.41 12.48
C GLU A 42 -14.63 3.07 12.35
N LYS A 43 -14.39 3.69 11.19
CA LYS A 43 -13.13 4.39 10.96
C LYS A 43 -12.98 5.40 12.08
N SER A 44 -11.83 5.41 12.75
CA SER A 44 -11.50 6.43 13.73
C SER A 44 -11.56 7.79 13.04
N GLU A 45 -12.71 8.47 13.11
CA GLU A 45 -12.84 9.88 12.75
C GLU A 45 -12.19 10.68 13.88
N GLY A 46 -10.87 10.60 13.95
CA GLY A 46 -10.08 11.06 15.08
C GLY A 46 -8.61 10.79 14.83
N GLY A 47 -7.92 11.80 14.32
CA GLY A 47 -6.48 11.78 14.07
C GLY A 47 -5.91 13.19 14.10
N ARG A 48 -4.60 13.32 14.33
CA ARG A 48 -3.92 14.62 14.20
C ARG A 48 -4.04 15.09 12.75
N ALA A 49 -4.41 16.35 12.53
CA ALA A 49 -4.47 16.94 11.20
C ALA A 49 -3.12 16.76 10.47
N LEU A 50 -3.15 16.25 9.25
CA LEU A 50 -1.97 16.07 8.41
C LEU A 50 -1.49 17.45 7.97
N THR A 51 -0.36 17.90 8.54
CA THR A 51 0.14 19.26 8.32
C THR A 51 1.58 19.22 7.86
N ILE A 52 1.84 19.81 6.70
CA ILE A 52 3.17 19.97 6.14
C ILE A 52 3.92 21.06 6.90
N LYS A 53 5.18 20.79 7.24
CA LYS A 53 6.18 21.75 7.71
C LYS A 53 7.28 21.82 6.66
N SER A 54 7.25 22.86 5.83
CA SER A 54 8.26 23.07 4.78
C SER A 54 8.26 24.54 4.35
N ASP A 55 9.44 25.04 3.98
CA ASP A 55 9.59 26.35 3.34
C ASP A 55 9.25 26.31 1.84
N LEU A 56 8.99 25.12 1.30
CA LEU A 56 8.62 24.95 -0.11
C LEU A 56 7.19 25.42 -0.34
N THR A 57 6.99 26.14 -1.44
CA THR A 57 5.67 26.48 -1.97
C THR A 57 5.46 25.82 -3.32
N PRO A 58 4.23 25.37 -3.65
CA PRO A 58 3.95 24.80 -4.97
C PRO A 58 4.28 25.80 -6.08
N LYS A 59 5.01 25.36 -7.11
CA LYS A 59 5.48 26.19 -8.23
C LYS A 59 5.28 25.50 -9.57
N GLY A 60 5.31 26.28 -10.66
CA GLY A 60 5.08 25.77 -12.01
C GLY A 60 3.69 25.16 -12.12
N ASP A 61 3.60 23.93 -12.65
CA ASP A 61 2.33 23.22 -12.85
C ASP A 61 1.82 22.52 -11.57
N GLN A 62 2.58 22.52 -10.47
CA GLN A 62 2.17 21.85 -9.23
C GLN A 62 0.83 22.34 -8.67
N PRO A 63 0.52 23.66 -8.60
CA PRO A 63 -0.76 24.12 -8.06
C PRO A 63 -1.96 23.56 -8.83
N ALA A 64 -1.88 23.53 -10.16
CA ALA A 64 -2.93 22.99 -11.02
C ALA A 64 -3.09 21.47 -10.82
N ALA A 65 -1.99 20.72 -10.82
CA ALA A 65 -2.00 19.28 -10.59
C ALA A 65 -2.57 18.91 -9.20
N ILE A 66 -2.23 19.68 -8.15
CA ILE A 66 -2.79 19.47 -6.81
C ILE A 66 -4.30 19.69 -6.82
N ALA A 67 -4.76 20.79 -7.42
CA ALA A 67 -6.19 21.12 -7.47
C ALA A 67 -6.99 20.04 -8.21
N GLU A 68 -6.51 19.59 -9.37
CA GLU A 68 -7.17 18.56 -10.17
C GLU A 68 -7.26 17.22 -9.42
N LEU A 69 -6.16 16.78 -8.79
CA LEU A 69 -6.13 15.52 -8.03
C LEU A 69 -7.07 15.56 -6.81
N VAL A 70 -7.12 16.69 -6.11
CA VAL A 70 -8.00 16.89 -4.95
C VAL A 70 -9.47 16.92 -5.40
N GLU A 71 -9.78 17.59 -6.50
CA GLU A 71 -11.13 17.64 -7.07
C GLU A 71 -11.61 16.25 -7.49
N GLY A 72 -10.78 15.52 -8.23
CA GLY A 72 -11.05 14.14 -8.65
C GLY A 72 -11.34 13.24 -7.45
N LEU A 73 -10.57 13.37 -6.37
CA LEU A 73 -10.73 12.52 -5.18
C LEU A 73 -11.95 12.90 -4.33
N VAL A 74 -12.19 14.18 -4.09
CA VAL A 74 -13.20 14.67 -3.11
C VAL A 74 -14.56 14.90 -3.75
N GLN A 75 -14.60 15.49 -4.95
CA GLN A 75 -15.85 15.91 -5.58
C GLN A 75 -16.38 14.85 -6.53
N ARG A 76 -15.49 14.26 -7.34
CA ARG A 76 -15.87 13.31 -8.40
C ARG A 76 -15.80 11.85 -7.93
N ASN A 77 -15.22 11.61 -6.75
CA ASN A 77 -15.00 10.27 -6.18
C ASN A 77 -14.31 9.31 -7.16
N GLU A 78 -13.34 9.85 -7.93
CA GLU A 78 -12.53 9.09 -8.86
C GLU A 78 -11.63 8.12 -8.09
N ARG A 79 -11.71 6.84 -8.46
CA ARG A 79 -10.94 5.78 -7.80
C ARG A 79 -9.49 5.73 -8.26
N ASP A 80 -9.26 5.97 -9.54
CA ASP A 80 -7.96 5.84 -10.19
C ASP A 80 -7.60 7.17 -10.88
N GLN A 81 -6.43 7.72 -10.56
CA GLN A 81 -5.93 8.97 -11.11
C GLN A 81 -4.42 8.85 -11.36
N VAL A 82 -3.90 9.55 -12.37
CA VAL A 82 -2.49 9.49 -12.76
C VAL A 82 -1.88 10.89 -12.75
N LEU A 83 -0.86 11.08 -11.92
CA LEU A 83 -0.02 12.28 -11.94
C LEU A 83 1.12 12.11 -12.95
N LEU A 84 0.96 12.66 -14.16
CA LEU A 84 2.02 12.71 -15.16
C LEU A 84 3.00 13.83 -14.83
N GLY A 85 4.23 13.48 -14.43
CA GLY A 85 5.26 14.48 -14.10
C GLY A 85 6.66 14.02 -14.47
N VAL A 86 7.43 14.91 -15.09
CA VAL A 86 8.84 14.67 -15.44
C VAL A 86 9.71 14.49 -14.19
N THR A 87 10.92 13.95 -14.35
CA THR A 87 11.89 13.85 -13.25
C THR A 87 12.28 15.24 -12.75
N GLY A 88 12.38 15.42 -11.43
CA GLY A 88 12.71 16.71 -10.82
C GLY A 88 11.54 17.69 -10.65
N SER A 89 10.33 17.37 -11.14
CA SER A 89 9.15 18.26 -11.02
C SER A 89 8.55 18.35 -9.61
N GLY A 90 9.12 17.67 -8.61
CA GLY A 90 8.64 17.69 -7.23
C GLY A 90 7.41 16.81 -6.96
N LYS A 91 7.25 15.68 -7.66
CA LYS A 91 6.10 14.76 -7.50
C LYS A 91 5.81 14.39 -6.04
N THR A 92 6.83 14.13 -5.22
CA THR A 92 6.61 13.82 -3.80
C THR A 92 5.94 14.97 -3.06
N PHE A 93 6.40 16.20 -3.29
CA PHE A 93 5.83 17.39 -2.66
C PHE A 93 4.40 17.66 -3.16
N THR A 94 4.13 17.47 -4.45
CA THR A 94 2.77 17.50 -5.01
C THR A 94 1.86 16.51 -4.27
N MET A 95 2.29 15.26 -4.09
CA MET A 95 1.49 14.25 -3.40
C MET A 95 1.35 14.55 -1.90
N ALA A 96 2.36 15.10 -1.24
CA ALA A 96 2.25 15.57 0.14
C ALA A 96 1.15 16.63 0.27
N GLN A 97 1.10 17.61 -0.64
CA GLN A 97 0.06 18.64 -0.64
C GLN A 97 -1.34 18.06 -0.85
N VAL A 98 -1.50 17.06 -1.72
CA VAL A 98 -2.76 16.34 -1.90
C VAL A 98 -3.18 15.61 -0.62
N ILE A 99 -2.24 14.93 0.07
CA ILE A 99 -2.50 14.25 1.35
C ILE A 99 -2.95 15.26 2.41
N GLN A 100 -2.27 16.41 2.53
CA GLN A 100 -2.68 17.49 3.43
C GLN A 100 -4.06 18.04 3.06
N ALA A 101 -4.34 18.32 1.79
CA ALA A 101 -5.62 18.91 1.38
C ALA A 101 -6.80 17.97 1.65
N THR A 102 -6.58 16.66 1.50
CA THR A 102 -7.65 15.66 1.60
C THR A 102 -7.84 15.12 3.02
N GLN A 103 -6.85 15.28 3.90
CA GLN A 103 -6.85 14.76 5.27
C GLN A 103 -7.15 13.25 5.35
N ARG A 104 -6.72 12.50 4.34
CA ARG A 104 -6.92 11.04 4.27
C ARG A 104 -5.61 10.32 4.60
N PRO A 105 -5.63 9.31 5.50
CA PRO A 105 -4.49 8.41 5.67
C PRO A 105 -4.09 7.80 4.32
N ALA A 106 -2.81 7.82 4.02
CA ALA A 106 -2.27 7.40 2.73
C ALA A 106 -1.31 6.21 2.89
N LEU A 107 -1.37 5.28 1.94
CA LEU A 107 -0.39 4.21 1.78
C LEU A 107 0.41 4.49 0.50
N ILE A 108 1.72 4.57 0.62
CA ILE A 108 2.63 4.84 -0.50
C ILE A 108 3.39 3.57 -0.81
N LEU A 109 3.24 3.08 -2.04
CA LEU A 109 3.91 1.87 -2.51
C LEU A 109 5.11 2.24 -3.37
N ALA A 110 6.25 1.64 -3.09
CA ALA A 110 7.48 1.81 -3.83
C ALA A 110 8.00 0.46 -4.33
N PRO A 111 8.63 0.38 -5.51
CA PRO A 111 9.01 -0.89 -6.11
C PRO A 111 10.25 -1.53 -5.47
N ASN A 112 11.00 -0.81 -4.63
CA ASN A 112 12.19 -1.33 -3.96
C ASN A 112 12.46 -0.62 -2.62
N LYS A 113 13.31 -1.24 -1.78
CA LYS A 113 13.67 -0.74 -0.43
C LYS A 113 14.31 0.66 -0.48
N THR A 114 15.17 0.92 -1.48
CA THR A 114 15.90 2.20 -1.61
C THR A 114 14.94 3.37 -1.84
N LEU A 115 14.04 3.25 -2.82
CA LEU A 115 13.03 4.29 -3.10
C LEU A 115 12.04 4.41 -1.95
N ALA A 116 11.67 3.31 -1.31
CA ALA A 116 10.81 3.35 -0.12
C ALA A 116 11.47 4.15 1.01
N ALA A 117 12.77 3.95 1.26
CA ALA A 117 13.51 4.67 2.28
C ALA A 117 13.65 6.17 1.94
N GLN A 118 13.91 6.50 0.67
CA GLN A 118 13.96 7.89 0.21
C GLN A 118 12.60 8.60 0.44
N LEU A 119 11.52 7.98 -0.02
CA LEU A 119 10.17 8.54 0.16
C LEU A 119 9.83 8.68 1.64
N TYR A 120 10.17 7.69 2.47
CA TYR A 120 9.98 7.78 3.91
C TYR A 120 10.69 9.00 4.51
N GLN A 121 11.95 9.25 4.16
CA GLN A 121 12.70 10.42 4.65
C GLN A 121 12.07 11.74 4.17
N GLU A 122 11.67 11.82 2.90
CA GLU A 122 10.99 12.99 2.34
C GLU A 122 9.67 13.26 3.08
N PHE A 123 8.80 12.25 3.23
CA PHE A 123 7.53 12.39 3.94
C PHE A 123 7.70 12.66 5.43
N LYS A 124 8.70 12.07 6.10
CA LYS A 124 9.00 12.37 7.51
C LYS A 124 9.44 13.82 7.69
N SER A 125 10.17 14.36 6.72
CA SER A 125 10.58 15.76 6.70
C SER A 125 9.38 16.68 6.45
N PHE A 126 8.46 16.31 5.55
CA PHE A 126 7.25 17.10 5.30
C PHE A 126 6.26 17.06 6.47
N PHE A 127 6.09 15.92 7.13
CA PHE A 127 5.09 15.73 8.19
C PHE A 127 5.73 15.33 9.54
N PRO A 128 6.57 16.19 10.15
CA PRO A 128 7.33 15.83 11.35
C PRO A 128 6.42 15.56 12.56
N ASP A 129 5.24 16.17 12.61
CA ASP A 129 4.28 16.08 13.73
C ASP A 129 3.23 14.95 13.54
N ASN A 130 3.23 14.27 12.38
CA ASN A 130 2.32 13.17 12.06
C ASN A 130 3.03 11.81 12.05
N ALA A 131 2.24 10.74 12.12
CA ALA A 131 2.73 9.37 12.03
C ALA A 131 3.09 9.04 10.57
N VAL A 132 4.38 9.13 10.26
CA VAL A 132 4.98 8.62 9.02
C VAL A 132 5.75 7.37 9.39
N GLU A 133 5.33 6.23 8.86
CA GLU A 133 5.84 4.90 9.21
C GLU A 133 6.47 4.21 8.00
N TYR A 134 7.41 3.31 8.27
CA TYR A 134 8.14 2.56 7.24
C TYR A 134 7.87 1.06 7.39
N PHE A 135 7.24 0.45 6.39
CA PHE A 135 6.87 -0.96 6.40
C PHE A 135 7.48 -1.70 5.21
N VAL A 136 8.52 -2.49 5.48
CA VAL A 136 9.21 -3.36 4.51
C VAL A 136 9.51 -4.71 5.15
N SER A 137 9.80 -5.73 4.33
CA SER A 137 10.28 -7.02 4.84
C SER A 137 11.54 -6.81 5.69
N TYR A 138 11.52 -7.38 6.90
CA TYR A 138 12.68 -7.44 7.79
C TYR A 138 13.77 -8.42 7.32
N TYR A 139 13.50 -9.19 6.26
CA TYR A 139 14.49 -10.09 5.67
C TYR A 139 15.28 -9.41 4.56
N ASP A 140 16.60 -9.61 4.59
CA ASP A 140 17.54 -9.20 3.55
C ASP A 140 17.82 -10.43 2.66
N TYR A 141 17.08 -10.53 1.56
CA TYR A 141 17.35 -11.46 0.47
C TYR A 141 18.13 -10.75 -0.64
#